data_AF-A0A844WQ88-F1
#
_entry.id   AF-A0A844WQ88-F1
#
_cell.length_a   1.000
_cell.length_b   1.000
_cell.length_c   1.000
_cell.angle_alpha   90.00
_cell.angle_beta   90.00
_cell.angle_gamma   90.00
#
_symmetry.space_group_name_H-M   'P 1'
#
loop_
_entity.id
_entity.type
_entity.pdbx_description
1 polymer ?
#
loop_
_entity_poly.entity_id
_entity_poly.type
_entity_poly.pdbx_seq_one_letter_code
_entity_poly.pdbx_strand_id
1 'polypeptide(L)'
;MTEGEISYLAIHIGVALERNYNEGHERYAQILLVSELGNSTLRMIESKIKRDFPHIQINRVLSYREYEQLLDIEEDFVVSTVRLTEKNKQIVKIAPFPTLYQLEQLGRLAMIDRTMPYIIERFFDEKFFLIIDKPITQKSLLKKACQRLEQSGYVDENFYPSVIEREAIVSTLLGENIAIPHTVGLLAKKTMVTTILVPQGIAWNRNEIAHVIFLLAISKDEYEDAMRIYNLFVNFVKERATKRLLNSKNFDDFRAIVKDSFGRLS
;
A
#
# COMPACT_ATOMS: atom_id res chain seq x y z
N MET A 1 2.02 0.35 -21.07
CA MET A 1 1.62 1.52 -20.26
C MET A 1 2.46 2.71 -20.67
N THR A 2 1.89 3.90 -20.69
CA THR A 2 2.57 5.14 -21.12
C THR A 2 2.77 6.07 -19.93
N GLU A 3 3.80 6.93 -19.98
CA GLU A 3 4.02 8.00 -18.97
C GLU A 3 2.80 8.91 -18.79
N GLY A 4 1.92 8.99 -19.80
CA GLY A 4 0.67 9.73 -19.76
C GLY A 4 -0.32 9.24 -18.71
N GLU A 5 -0.39 7.94 -18.39
CA GLU A 5 -1.29 7.43 -17.34
C GLU A 5 -0.80 7.86 -15.95
N ILE A 6 0.51 7.74 -15.69
CA ILE A 6 1.15 8.22 -14.46
C ILE A 6 1.01 9.74 -14.35
N SER A 7 1.19 10.46 -15.46
CA SER A 7 1.08 11.93 -15.51
C SER A 7 -0.35 12.43 -15.31
N TYR A 8 -1.37 11.74 -15.85
CA TYR A 8 -2.77 12.13 -15.69
C TYR A 8 -3.22 12.00 -14.23
N LEU A 9 -2.81 10.93 -13.54
CA LEU A 9 -2.99 10.83 -12.09
C LEU A 9 -2.17 11.89 -11.36
N ALA A 10 -0.90 12.11 -11.71
CA ALA A 10 -0.01 13.09 -11.06
C ALA A 10 -0.53 14.55 -11.14
N ILE A 11 -1.19 14.93 -12.24
CA ILE A 11 -1.78 16.26 -12.40
C ILE A 11 -2.98 16.45 -11.45
N HIS A 12 -3.83 15.44 -11.30
CA HIS A 12 -4.95 15.49 -10.33
C HIS A 12 -4.47 15.39 -8.88
N ILE A 13 -3.36 14.67 -8.63
CA ILE A 13 -2.68 14.59 -7.32
C ILE A 13 -2.27 15.98 -6.82
N GLY A 14 -1.68 16.83 -7.67
CA GLY A 14 -1.21 18.16 -7.27
C GLY A 14 -2.32 19.10 -6.73
N VAL A 15 -3.55 18.98 -7.23
CA VAL A 15 -4.68 19.82 -6.82
C VAL A 15 -5.37 19.29 -5.54
N ALA A 16 -5.25 17.99 -5.26
CA ALA A 16 -5.86 17.36 -4.07
C ALA A 16 -4.97 17.48 -2.82
N LEU A 17 -3.64 17.36 -2.98
CA LEU A 17 -2.68 17.34 -1.87
C LEU A 17 -2.64 18.63 -1.03
N GLU A 18 -3.09 19.76 -1.56
CA GLU A 18 -3.02 21.05 -0.85
C GLU A 18 -4.02 21.18 0.34
N ARG A 19 -4.93 20.22 0.57
CA ARG A 19 -6.12 20.48 1.41
C ARG A 19 -6.30 19.68 2.71
N ASN A 20 -5.97 18.39 2.78
CA ASN A 20 -6.57 17.50 3.82
C ASN A 20 -5.59 16.60 4.61
N TYR A 21 -4.57 17.16 5.29
CA TYR A 21 -3.61 16.35 6.07
C TYR A 21 -3.88 16.21 7.59
N ASN A 22 -5.05 16.66 8.09
CA ASN A 22 -5.18 17.06 9.51
C ASN A 22 -6.14 16.27 10.42
N GLU A 23 -6.80 15.18 10.00
CA GLU A 23 -7.81 14.50 10.84
C GLU A 23 -7.63 12.98 11.00
N GLY A 24 -7.59 12.49 12.25
CA GLY A 24 -8.19 11.19 12.62
C GLY A 24 -7.33 9.92 12.82
N HIS A 25 -6.12 9.94 13.40
CA HIS A 25 -5.34 8.70 13.64
C HIS A 25 -4.67 8.60 15.04
N GLU A 26 -5.09 7.65 15.89
CA GLU A 26 -4.91 7.73 17.37
C GLU A 26 -3.63 7.11 18.04
N ARG A 27 -2.81 6.23 17.43
CA ARG A 27 -1.81 5.43 18.21
C ARG A 27 -0.47 6.11 18.62
N TYR A 28 0.05 7.09 17.87
CA TYR A 28 1.48 7.56 17.84
C TYR A 28 2.56 6.47 17.62
N ALA A 29 3.44 6.60 16.62
CA ALA A 29 4.48 5.61 16.27
C ALA A 29 5.64 5.66 17.28
N GLN A 30 5.91 4.57 17.98
CA GLN A 30 6.87 4.54 19.08
C GLN A 30 8.26 4.19 18.56
N ILE A 31 9.23 5.10 18.69
CA ILE A 31 10.59 4.89 18.18
C ILE A 31 11.65 4.91 19.28
N LEU A 32 12.68 4.10 19.08
CA LEU A 32 13.91 4.12 19.87
C LEU A 32 14.94 5.00 19.16
N LEU A 33 15.40 6.08 19.80
CA LEU A 33 16.44 6.95 19.25
C LEU A 33 17.80 6.59 19.84
N VAL A 34 18.76 6.18 19.02
CA VAL A 34 20.13 5.86 19.45
C VAL A 34 21.10 6.94 19.00
N SER A 35 21.76 7.62 19.94
CA SER A 35 22.56 8.81 19.67
C SER A 35 23.78 8.94 20.59
N GLU A 36 24.93 9.24 19.99
CA GLU A 36 26.17 9.67 20.68
C GLU A 36 26.38 11.20 20.56
N LEU A 37 25.36 11.94 20.12
CA LEU A 37 25.41 13.39 19.96
C LEU A 37 25.14 14.11 21.28
N GLY A 38 25.81 15.24 21.48
CA GLY A 38 25.58 16.10 22.64
C GLY A 38 24.14 16.64 22.73
N ASN A 39 23.70 16.94 23.96
CA ASN A 39 22.32 17.33 24.32
C ASN A 39 21.71 18.46 23.48
N SER A 40 22.50 19.37 22.91
CA SER A 40 22.03 20.41 22.00
C SER A 40 21.55 19.85 20.67
N THR A 41 22.38 19.02 20.04
CA THR A 41 22.10 18.39 18.74
C THR A 41 21.02 17.33 18.86
N LEU A 42 20.99 16.57 19.96
CA LEU A 42 19.90 15.63 20.26
C LEU A 42 18.54 16.35 20.26
N ARG A 43 18.40 17.42 21.05
CA ARG A 43 17.16 18.21 21.11
C ARG A 43 16.73 18.80 19.77
N MET A 44 17.69 19.13 18.90
CA MET A 44 17.41 19.60 17.54
C MET A 44 16.83 18.49 16.65
N ILE A 45 17.33 17.25 16.76
CA ILE A 45 16.77 16.08 16.09
C ILE A 45 15.37 15.77 16.63
N GLU A 46 15.19 15.71 17.95
CA GLU A 46 13.89 15.46 18.59
C GLU A 46 12.84 16.48 18.15
N SER A 47 13.22 17.77 18.15
CA SER A 47 12.36 18.87 17.68
C SER A 47 12.04 18.79 16.18
N LYS A 48 13.00 18.31 15.36
CA LYS A 48 12.79 18.12 13.92
C LYS A 48 11.86 16.94 13.64
N ILE A 49 12.05 15.80 14.31
CA ILE A 49 11.15 14.64 14.20
C ILE A 49 9.74 15.04 14.66
N LYS A 50 9.59 15.67 15.83
CA LYS A 50 8.28 16.05 16.37
C LYS A 50 7.51 17.07 15.51
N ARG A 51 8.22 17.99 14.84
CA ARG A 51 7.61 18.98 13.94
C ARG A 51 7.25 18.39 12.59
N ASP A 52 8.16 17.64 11.98
CA ASP A 52 8.00 17.13 10.62
C ASP A 52 7.11 15.85 10.60
N PHE A 53 7.04 15.13 11.72
CA PHE A 53 6.26 13.90 11.91
C PHE A 53 5.52 13.93 13.26
N PRO A 54 4.43 14.72 13.41
CA PRO A 54 3.70 14.87 14.66
C PRO A 54 3.04 13.57 15.17
N HIS A 55 2.96 12.54 14.33
CA HIS A 55 2.47 11.20 14.64
C HIS A 55 3.57 10.24 15.13
N ILE A 56 4.81 10.70 15.36
CA ILE A 56 5.91 9.93 15.95
C ILE A 56 6.14 10.35 17.40
N GLN A 57 6.33 9.38 18.28
CA GLN A 57 6.73 9.53 19.66
C GLN A 57 8.07 8.85 19.89
N ILE A 58 9.04 9.59 20.38
CA ILE A 58 10.32 9.05 20.84
C ILE A 58 10.08 8.48 22.24
N ASN A 59 10.10 7.15 22.36
CA ASN A 59 9.81 6.47 23.62
C ASN A 59 11.03 6.48 24.55
N ARG A 60 12.21 6.23 23.98
CA ARG A 60 13.50 6.20 24.69
C ARG A 60 14.60 6.80 23.81
N VAL A 61 15.59 7.40 24.47
CA VAL A 61 16.87 7.78 23.86
C VAL A 61 17.97 6.99 24.56
N LEU A 62 18.83 6.29 23.80
CA LEU A 62 19.93 5.46 24.32
C LEU A 62 21.26 5.82 23.65
N SER A 63 22.36 5.57 24.37
CA SER A 63 23.70 5.44 23.79
C SER A 63 23.85 4.15 22.97
N TYR A 64 24.90 4.08 22.14
CA TYR A 64 25.31 2.86 21.46
C TYR A 64 25.51 1.69 22.44
N ARG A 65 26.12 1.98 23.60
CA ARG A 65 26.44 0.97 24.62
C ARG A 65 25.18 0.38 25.26
N GLU A 66 24.17 1.19 25.53
CA GLU A 66 22.89 0.73 26.07
C GLU A 66 22.11 -0.06 25.01
N TYR A 67 22.14 0.39 23.75
CA TYR A 67 21.53 -0.35 22.64
C TYR A 67 22.14 -1.76 22.46
N GLU A 68 23.47 -1.89 22.52
CA GLU A 68 24.14 -3.21 22.38
C GLU A 68 23.66 -4.21 23.44
N GLN A 69 23.40 -3.74 24.67
CA GLN A 69 22.95 -4.55 25.81
C GLN A 69 21.50 -5.04 25.72
N LEU A 70 20.66 -4.46 24.85
CA LEU A 70 19.31 -4.96 24.61
C LEU A 70 19.36 -6.31 23.89
N LEU A 71 18.51 -7.26 24.29
CA LEU A 71 18.29 -8.50 23.54
C LEU A 71 17.36 -8.23 22.34
N ASP A 72 16.29 -7.48 22.60
CA ASP A 72 15.24 -7.11 21.67
C ASP A 72 14.81 -5.64 21.87
N ILE A 73 14.01 -5.16 20.92
CA ILE A 73 13.50 -3.80 20.83
C ILE A 73 11.97 -3.89 20.74
N GLU A 74 11.29 -3.27 21.72
CA GLU A 74 9.82 -3.23 21.81
C GLU A 74 9.23 -2.18 20.85
N GLU A 75 9.95 -1.08 20.61
CA GLU A 75 9.55 0.02 19.73
C GLU A 75 9.27 -0.42 18.29
N ASP A 76 8.42 0.34 17.59
CA ASP A 76 8.00 0.07 16.20
C ASP A 76 9.24 -0.03 15.27
N PHE A 77 10.19 0.91 15.40
CA PHE A 77 11.51 0.86 14.75
C PHE A 77 12.58 1.71 15.48
N VAL A 78 13.83 1.60 15.04
CA VAL A 78 14.98 2.36 15.58
C VAL A 78 15.36 3.51 14.66
N VAL A 79 15.62 4.68 15.22
CA VAL A 79 16.29 5.79 14.54
C VAL A 79 17.68 5.94 15.16
N SER A 80 18.73 6.05 14.35
CA SER A 80 20.10 6.13 14.87
C SER A 80 20.95 7.21 14.20
N THR A 81 21.77 7.90 14.97
CA THR A 81 22.79 8.83 14.44
C THR A 81 24.13 8.14 14.20
N VAL A 82 24.29 6.90 14.68
CA VAL A 82 25.50 6.07 14.56
C VAL A 82 25.25 4.89 13.63
N ARG A 83 26.26 4.05 13.37
CA ARG A 83 26.03 2.75 12.70
C ARG A 83 25.75 1.72 13.79
N LEU A 84 24.69 0.95 13.61
CA LEU A 84 24.26 -0.13 14.50
C LEU A 84 24.11 -1.42 13.69
N THR A 85 24.09 -2.55 14.39
CA THR A 85 23.69 -3.86 13.85
C THR A 85 22.21 -4.07 14.14
N GLU A 86 21.43 -4.53 13.17
CA GLU A 86 20.01 -4.84 13.37
C GLU A 86 19.81 -6.04 14.32
N LYS A 87 18.83 -5.92 15.22
CA LYS A 87 18.37 -6.98 16.11
C LYS A 87 17.05 -7.55 15.56
N ASN A 88 15.92 -7.27 16.20
CA ASN A 88 14.58 -7.66 15.77
C ASN A 88 13.78 -6.56 15.04
N LYS A 89 14.36 -5.36 14.87
CA LYS A 89 13.71 -4.17 14.27
C LYS A 89 14.65 -3.45 13.29
N GLN A 90 14.07 -2.84 12.25
CA GLN A 90 14.81 -2.05 11.25
C GLN A 90 15.42 -0.77 11.85
N ILE A 91 16.57 -0.35 11.31
CA ILE A 91 17.27 0.88 11.74
C ILE A 91 17.31 1.94 10.63
N VAL A 92 16.71 3.11 10.90
CA VAL A 92 16.89 4.31 10.07
C VAL A 92 18.10 5.11 10.54
N LYS A 93 19.18 5.09 9.77
CA LYS A 93 20.34 5.96 10.04
C LYS A 93 20.11 7.38 9.54
N ILE A 94 20.00 8.33 10.47
CA ILE A 94 19.90 9.77 10.20
C ILE A 94 21.23 10.50 10.49
N ALA A 95 21.48 11.60 9.81
CA ALA A 95 22.56 12.52 10.17
C ALA A 95 22.10 13.53 11.25
N PRO A 96 23.03 14.22 11.95
CA PRO A 96 22.68 15.34 12.84
C PRO A 96 21.81 16.42 12.18
N PHE A 97 22.02 16.62 10.87
CA PHE A 97 21.17 17.39 9.98
C PHE A 97 20.65 16.43 8.89
N PRO A 98 19.49 15.77 9.10
CA PRO A 98 19.01 14.75 8.17
C PRO A 98 18.74 15.32 6.78
N THR A 99 19.14 14.60 5.73
CA THR A 99 18.75 14.94 4.36
C THR A 99 17.27 14.65 4.11
N LEU A 100 16.69 15.20 3.05
CA LEU A 100 15.29 14.92 2.67
C LEU A 100 15.05 13.40 2.52
N TYR A 101 15.96 12.69 1.83
CA TYR A 101 15.92 11.24 1.71
C TYR A 101 15.90 10.50 3.06
N GLN A 102 16.69 10.95 4.05
CA GLN A 102 16.69 10.33 5.38
C GLN A 102 15.38 10.59 6.14
N LEU A 103 14.74 11.74 5.92
CA LEU A 103 13.42 12.05 6.47
C LEU A 103 12.32 11.23 5.77
N GLU A 104 12.42 11.01 4.46
CA GLU A 104 11.53 10.12 3.71
C GLU A 104 11.60 8.67 4.22
N GLN A 105 12.80 8.14 4.47
CA GLN A 105 12.96 6.79 5.06
C GLN A 105 12.30 6.69 6.45
N LEU A 106 12.46 7.73 7.28
CA LEU A 106 11.87 7.80 8.62
C LEU A 106 10.34 7.90 8.56
N GLY A 107 9.80 8.77 7.70
CA GLY A 107 8.35 8.93 7.50
C GLY A 107 7.69 7.69 6.93
N ARG A 108 8.37 7.01 6.00
CA ARG A 108 7.96 5.70 5.45
C ARG A 108 7.80 4.67 6.57
N LEU A 109 8.78 4.54 7.47
CA LEU A 109 8.68 3.59 8.59
C LEU A 109 7.65 3.99 9.65
N ALA A 110 7.47 5.28 9.91
CA ALA A 110 6.38 5.78 10.75
C ALA A 110 4.97 5.47 10.19
N MET A 111 4.83 5.36 8.87
CA MET A 111 3.59 4.97 8.19
C MET A 111 3.40 3.45 8.05
N ILE A 112 4.48 2.68 7.93
CA ILE A 112 4.48 1.23 7.64
C ILE A 112 3.67 0.43 8.67
N ASP A 113 3.86 0.64 9.97
CA ASP A 113 3.19 -0.20 10.98
C ASP A 113 1.70 0.14 11.21
N ARG A 114 1.20 1.22 10.58
CA ARG A 114 -0.15 1.78 10.83
C ARG A 114 -1.10 1.61 9.66
N THR A 115 -0.59 1.93 8.48
CA THR A 115 -1.42 1.95 7.27
C THR A 115 -1.60 0.55 6.69
N MET A 116 -0.76 -0.43 7.03
CA MET A 116 -0.77 -1.75 6.39
C MET A 116 -1.88 -2.69 6.90
N PRO A 117 -2.11 -2.89 8.21
CA PRO A 117 -3.31 -3.61 8.68
C PRO A 117 -4.58 -2.89 8.25
N TYR A 118 -4.59 -1.55 8.40
CA TYR A 118 -5.71 -0.68 8.04
C TYR A 118 -6.11 -0.77 6.55
N ILE A 119 -5.17 -0.69 5.61
CA ILE A 119 -5.47 -0.81 4.16
C ILE A 119 -6.06 -2.19 3.84
N ILE A 120 -5.49 -3.24 4.42
CA ILE A 120 -5.99 -4.61 4.25
C ILE A 120 -7.41 -4.73 4.80
N GLU A 121 -7.63 -4.32 6.05
CA GLU A 121 -8.92 -4.48 6.76
C GLU A 121 -10.02 -3.55 6.23
N ARG A 122 -9.66 -2.40 5.64
CA ARG A 122 -10.62 -1.43 5.10
C ARG A 122 -11.00 -1.69 3.65
N PHE A 123 -10.02 -2.09 2.82
CA PHE A 123 -10.19 -2.15 1.36
C PHE A 123 -10.13 -3.56 0.76
N PHE A 124 -9.88 -4.59 1.57
CA PHE A 124 -9.98 -5.99 1.16
C PHE A 124 -10.89 -6.75 2.13
N ASP A 125 -11.80 -7.56 1.59
CA ASP A 125 -12.80 -8.31 2.36
C ASP A 125 -12.90 -9.71 1.77
N GLU A 126 -13.04 -10.73 2.62
CA GLU A 126 -13.22 -12.13 2.21
C GLU A 126 -14.41 -12.28 1.24
N LYS A 127 -15.47 -11.48 1.42
CA LYS A 127 -16.63 -11.48 0.52
C LYS A 127 -16.30 -10.95 -0.88
N PHE A 128 -15.12 -10.40 -1.12
CA PHE A 128 -14.64 -10.01 -2.45
C PHE A 128 -13.34 -10.72 -2.85
N PHE A 129 -12.96 -11.77 -2.13
CA PHE A 129 -11.92 -12.71 -2.54
C PHE A 129 -12.53 -13.88 -3.30
N LEU A 130 -12.13 -14.08 -4.56
CA LEU A 130 -12.68 -15.08 -5.46
C LEU A 130 -11.57 -15.95 -6.05
N ILE A 131 -11.78 -17.27 -6.09
CA ILE A 131 -10.98 -18.19 -6.90
C ILE A 131 -11.89 -18.75 -7.99
N ILE A 132 -11.46 -18.66 -9.25
CA ILE A 132 -12.20 -19.15 -10.42
C ILE A 132 -11.42 -20.30 -11.05
N ASP A 133 -11.95 -21.52 -10.85
CA ASP A 133 -11.39 -22.80 -11.26
C ASP A 133 -11.89 -23.28 -12.64
N LYS A 134 -12.71 -22.48 -13.31
CA LYS A 134 -13.43 -22.84 -14.55
C LYS A 134 -13.23 -21.78 -15.64
N PRO A 135 -13.27 -22.17 -16.93
CA PRO A 135 -13.19 -21.23 -18.05
C PRO A 135 -14.24 -20.12 -17.95
N ILE A 136 -13.81 -18.87 -18.12
CA ILE A 136 -14.66 -17.68 -18.08
C ILE A 136 -14.08 -16.62 -19.03
N THR A 137 -14.93 -15.77 -19.61
CA THR A 137 -14.48 -14.62 -20.43
C THR A 137 -14.31 -13.37 -19.58
N GLN A 138 -13.39 -12.47 -19.96
CA GLN A 138 -13.11 -11.21 -19.23
C GLN A 138 -14.40 -10.45 -18.90
N LYS A 139 -15.26 -10.24 -19.90
CA LYS A 139 -16.57 -9.59 -19.75
C LYS A 139 -17.48 -10.28 -18.73
N SER A 140 -17.48 -11.61 -18.66
CA SER A 140 -18.30 -12.37 -17.70
C SER A 140 -17.75 -12.31 -16.28
N LEU A 141 -16.41 -12.33 -16.14
CA LEU A 141 -15.70 -12.15 -14.88
C LEU A 141 -15.93 -10.75 -14.31
N LEU A 142 -15.73 -9.70 -15.11
CA LEU A 142 -15.98 -8.31 -14.73
C LEU A 142 -17.45 -8.09 -14.37
N LYS A 143 -18.40 -8.59 -15.17
CA LYS A 143 -19.84 -8.48 -14.86
C LYS A 143 -20.18 -9.10 -13.51
N LYS A 144 -19.71 -10.34 -13.26
CA LYS A 144 -19.95 -11.05 -11.99
C LYS A 144 -19.35 -10.30 -10.78
N ALA A 145 -18.16 -9.73 -10.95
CA ALA A 145 -17.48 -8.98 -9.89
C ALA A 145 -18.19 -7.64 -9.59
N CYS A 146 -18.50 -6.84 -10.61
CA CYS A 146 -19.21 -5.58 -10.44
C CYS A 146 -20.61 -5.77 -9.86
N GLN A 147 -21.37 -6.79 -10.30
CA GLN A 147 -22.70 -7.10 -9.73
C GLN A 147 -22.61 -7.45 -8.24
N ARG A 148 -21.53 -8.09 -7.78
CA ARG A 148 -21.33 -8.40 -6.36
C ARG A 148 -21.02 -7.14 -5.53
N LEU A 149 -20.25 -6.20 -6.08
CA LEU A 149 -20.00 -4.88 -5.46
C LEU A 149 -21.28 -4.03 -5.38
N GLU A 150 -22.08 -4.05 -6.45
CA GLU A 150 -23.37 -3.34 -6.57
C GLU A 150 -24.40 -3.86 -5.57
N GLN A 151 -24.63 -5.18 -5.53
CA GLN A 151 -25.50 -5.84 -4.56
C GLN A 151 -25.06 -5.62 -3.09
N SER A 152 -23.77 -5.39 -2.87
CA SER A 152 -23.20 -5.07 -1.55
C SER A 152 -23.19 -3.57 -1.24
N GLY A 153 -23.72 -2.71 -2.13
CA GLY A 153 -23.87 -1.26 -1.92
C GLY A 153 -22.60 -0.43 -2.09
N TYR A 154 -21.50 -0.99 -2.59
CA TYR A 154 -20.22 -0.26 -2.76
C TYR A 154 -20.22 0.65 -3.98
N VAL A 155 -21.02 0.33 -4.99
CA VAL A 155 -21.10 1.04 -6.28
C VAL A 155 -22.56 1.23 -6.71
N ASP A 156 -22.80 1.73 -7.91
CA ASP A 156 -24.10 1.75 -8.56
C ASP A 156 -24.07 1.05 -9.93
N GLU A 157 -25.22 1.01 -10.61
CA GLU A 157 -25.43 0.40 -11.92
C GLU A 157 -24.50 0.91 -13.04
N ASN A 158 -23.96 2.13 -12.92
CA ASN A 158 -23.08 2.74 -13.92
C ASN A 158 -21.62 2.27 -13.79
N PHE A 159 -21.26 1.62 -12.69
CA PHE A 159 -19.90 1.16 -12.44
C PHE A 159 -19.44 0.11 -13.46
N TYR A 160 -20.24 -0.93 -13.71
CA TYR A 160 -19.88 -1.97 -14.70
C TYR A 160 -19.72 -1.41 -16.13
N PRO A 161 -20.65 -0.59 -16.67
CA PRO A 161 -20.45 0.12 -17.94
C PRO A 161 -19.13 0.89 -18.00
N SER A 162 -18.79 1.68 -16.97
CA SER A 162 -17.57 2.49 -16.96
C SER A 162 -16.27 1.67 -16.84
N VAL A 163 -16.30 0.50 -16.17
CA VAL A 163 -15.16 -0.45 -16.18
C VAL A 163 -14.92 -1.00 -17.58
N ILE A 164 -15.99 -1.39 -18.30
CA ILE A 164 -15.89 -1.91 -19.67
C ILE A 164 -15.42 -0.81 -20.65
N GLU A 165 -15.88 0.42 -20.48
CA GLU A 165 -15.39 1.59 -21.23
C GLU A 165 -13.90 1.81 -20.99
N ARG A 166 -13.45 1.82 -19.72
CA ARG A 166 -12.03 2.00 -19.37
C ARG A 166 -11.11 0.96 -19.99
N GLU A 167 -11.53 -0.31 -19.97
CA GLU A 167 -10.79 -1.44 -20.53
C GLU A 167 -10.72 -1.37 -22.07
N ALA A 168 -11.77 -0.85 -22.72
CA ALA A 168 -11.81 -0.70 -24.17
C ALA A 168 -10.87 0.41 -24.70
N ILE A 169 -10.48 1.38 -23.85
CA ILE A 169 -9.55 2.46 -24.20
C ILE A 169 -8.10 1.93 -24.27
N VAL A 170 -7.62 1.32 -23.18
CA VAL A 170 -6.30 0.69 -23.06
C VAL A 170 -6.42 -0.46 -22.06
N SER A 171 -5.79 -1.60 -22.35
CA SER A 171 -5.75 -2.77 -21.48
C SER A 171 -5.29 -2.41 -20.06
N THR A 172 -5.99 -2.91 -19.05
CA THR A 172 -5.59 -2.74 -17.63
C THR A 172 -4.65 -3.85 -17.15
N LEU A 173 -4.05 -4.62 -18.05
CA LEU A 173 -2.98 -5.56 -17.70
C LEU A 173 -1.72 -4.81 -17.23
N LEU A 174 -1.34 -5.01 -15.97
CA LEU A 174 -0.16 -4.45 -15.33
C LEU A 174 0.99 -5.48 -15.41
N GLY A 175 1.92 -5.25 -16.33
CA GLY A 175 3.06 -6.14 -16.55
C GLY A 175 2.62 -7.50 -17.12
N GLU A 176 3.02 -8.59 -16.47
CA GLU A 176 2.67 -9.95 -16.87
C GLU A 176 1.74 -10.58 -15.82
N ASN A 177 0.61 -11.13 -16.27
CA ASN A 177 -0.36 -11.92 -15.49
C ASN A 177 -1.22 -11.18 -14.44
N ILE A 178 -1.00 -9.90 -14.16
CA ILE A 178 -1.84 -9.12 -13.22
C ILE A 178 -2.67 -8.10 -14.00
N ALA A 179 -3.98 -8.01 -13.72
CA ALA A 179 -4.85 -6.97 -14.26
C ALA A 179 -5.46 -6.10 -13.14
N ILE A 180 -5.63 -4.81 -13.42
CA ILE A 180 -6.12 -3.81 -12.46
C ILE A 180 -7.33 -3.00 -13.01
N PRO A 181 -8.43 -3.66 -13.41
CA PRO A 181 -9.61 -2.97 -13.93
C PRO A 181 -10.19 -1.96 -12.92
N HIS A 182 -10.57 -0.80 -13.45
CA HIS A 182 -11.11 0.35 -12.72
C HIS A 182 -12.03 1.16 -13.65
N THR A 183 -12.76 2.13 -13.11
CA THR A 183 -13.63 3.04 -13.88
C THR A 183 -12.86 4.25 -14.42
N VAL A 184 -13.41 4.93 -15.45
CA VAL A 184 -12.82 6.16 -16.02
C VAL A 184 -12.83 7.34 -15.02
N GLY A 185 -13.70 7.30 -14.02
CA GLY A 185 -13.74 8.25 -12.90
C GLY A 185 -13.97 7.57 -11.56
N LEU A 186 -14.03 8.36 -10.48
CA LEU A 186 -14.24 7.87 -9.11
C LEU A 186 -15.75 7.71 -8.83
N LEU A 187 -16.28 6.52 -9.19
CA LEU A 187 -17.72 6.19 -9.18
C LEU A 187 -18.14 5.29 -8.00
N ALA A 188 -17.24 4.92 -7.08
CA ALA A 188 -17.63 4.11 -5.93
C ALA A 188 -18.12 4.97 -4.76
N LYS A 189 -19.08 4.43 -4.00
CA LYS A 189 -19.58 5.00 -2.74
C LYS A 189 -18.62 4.75 -1.58
N LYS A 190 -17.84 3.66 -1.66
CA LYS A 190 -16.78 3.26 -0.72
C LYS A 190 -15.69 2.53 -1.50
N THR A 191 -14.43 2.72 -1.12
CA THR A 191 -13.30 2.03 -1.75
C THR A 191 -13.29 0.56 -1.37
N MET A 192 -13.06 -0.31 -2.36
CA MET A 192 -12.99 -1.76 -2.19
C MET A 192 -12.26 -2.42 -3.35
N VAL A 193 -11.41 -3.39 -3.06
CA VAL A 193 -10.69 -4.22 -4.03
C VAL A 193 -11.30 -5.61 -4.08
N THR A 194 -11.89 -5.96 -5.23
CA THR A 194 -12.24 -7.37 -5.49
C THR A 194 -11.03 -8.11 -6.04
N THR A 195 -10.54 -9.09 -5.28
CA THR A 195 -9.37 -9.90 -5.61
C THR A 195 -9.83 -11.21 -6.23
N ILE A 196 -9.38 -11.49 -7.46
CA ILE A 196 -9.83 -12.66 -8.24
C ILE A 196 -8.61 -13.43 -8.74
N LEU A 197 -8.49 -14.69 -8.32
CA LEU A 197 -7.46 -15.61 -8.76
C LEU A 197 -8.04 -16.54 -9.84
N VAL A 198 -7.37 -16.65 -10.97
CA VAL A 198 -7.73 -17.51 -12.10
C VAL A 198 -6.53 -18.41 -12.43
N PRO A 199 -6.38 -19.58 -11.77
CA PRO A 199 -5.17 -20.40 -11.90
C PRO A 199 -4.88 -20.85 -13.35
N GLN A 200 -5.93 -21.14 -14.13
CA GLN A 200 -5.82 -21.51 -15.56
C GLN A 200 -5.51 -20.33 -16.49
N GLY A 201 -5.56 -19.10 -15.98
CA GLY A 201 -5.48 -17.88 -16.77
C GLY A 201 -6.78 -17.53 -17.49
N ILE A 202 -6.88 -16.27 -17.90
CA ILE A 202 -7.98 -15.74 -18.70
C ILE A 202 -7.41 -14.83 -19.78
N ALA A 203 -7.89 -14.97 -21.02
CA ALA A 203 -7.58 -14.04 -22.10
C ALA A 203 -8.12 -12.66 -21.73
N TRP A 204 -7.21 -11.70 -21.54
CA TRP A 204 -7.52 -10.35 -21.10
C TRP A 204 -7.72 -9.42 -22.30
N ASN A 205 -6.74 -9.41 -23.20
CA ASN A 205 -6.79 -8.72 -24.50
C ASN A 205 -6.10 -9.59 -25.57
N ARG A 206 -5.91 -9.07 -26.78
CA ARG A 206 -5.21 -9.77 -27.87
C ARG A 206 -3.78 -10.10 -27.45
N ASN A 207 -3.48 -11.40 -27.36
CA ASN A 207 -2.20 -11.97 -26.91
C ASN A 207 -1.85 -11.69 -25.43
N GLU A 208 -2.83 -11.29 -24.61
CA GLU A 208 -2.64 -10.99 -23.19
C GLU A 208 -3.40 -11.98 -22.31
N ILE A 209 -2.74 -12.50 -21.28
CA ILE A 209 -3.33 -13.43 -20.30
C ILE A 209 -3.17 -12.85 -18.90
N ALA A 210 -4.28 -12.77 -18.15
CA ALA A 210 -4.28 -12.44 -16.73
C ALA A 210 -4.51 -13.72 -15.90
N HIS A 211 -3.92 -13.79 -14.72
CA HIS A 211 -4.13 -14.84 -13.72
C HIS A 211 -4.55 -14.28 -12.36
N VAL A 212 -4.20 -13.03 -12.06
CA VAL A 212 -4.63 -12.30 -10.86
C VAL A 212 -5.30 -11.01 -11.32
N ILE A 213 -6.50 -10.74 -10.84
CA ILE A 213 -7.26 -9.54 -11.16
C ILE A 213 -7.61 -8.83 -9.86
N PHE A 214 -7.24 -7.56 -9.77
CA PHE A 214 -7.71 -6.64 -8.74
C PHE A 214 -8.69 -5.66 -9.39
N LEU A 215 -9.98 -5.81 -9.14
CA LEU A 215 -10.98 -4.84 -9.59
C LEU A 215 -11.11 -3.76 -8.51
N LEU A 216 -10.71 -2.53 -8.84
CA LEU A 216 -10.73 -1.39 -7.93
C LEU A 216 -12.05 -0.62 -8.08
N ALA A 217 -12.88 -0.65 -7.04
CA ALA A 217 -13.89 0.38 -6.81
C ALA A 217 -13.25 1.45 -5.92
N ILE A 218 -13.15 2.70 -6.39
CA ILE A 218 -12.48 3.80 -5.66
C ILE A 218 -13.48 4.92 -5.39
N SER A 219 -13.60 5.31 -4.12
CA SER A 219 -14.36 6.47 -3.67
C SER A 219 -13.51 7.75 -3.77
N LYS A 220 -14.16 8.91 -3.88
CA LYS A 220 -13.46 10.19 -3.93
C LYS A 220 -12.72 10.51 -2.62
N ASP A 221 -13.32 10.11 -1.50
CA ASP A 221 -12.87 10.49 -0.16
C ASP A 221 -11.68 9.64 0.33
N GLU A 222 -11.41 8.48 -0.29
CA GLU A 222 -10.36 7.53 0.09
C GLU A 222 -9.28 7.39 -1.00
N TYR A 223 -9.17 8.38 -1.90
CA TYR A 223 -8.29 8.34 -3.06
C TYR A 223 -6.79 8.22 -2.72
N GLU A 224 -6.34 8.82 -1.61
CA GLU A 224 -4.94 8.68 -1.16
C GLU A 224 -4.59 7.24 -0.77
N ASP A 225 -5.49 6.55 -0.09
CA ASP A 225 -5.31 5.14 0.24
C ASP A 225 -5.39 4.26 -1.03
N ALA A 226 -6.22 4.62 -2.00
CA ALA A 226 -6.25 3.95 -3.31
C ALA A 226 -4.90 4.05 -4.06
N MET A 227 -4.16 5.15 -3.92
CA MET A 227 -2.79 5.26 -4.45
C MET A 227 -1.80 4.33 -3.73
N ARG A 228 -1.97 4.09 -2.42
CA ARG A 228 -1.15 3.10 -1.67
C ARG A 228 -1.46 1.68 -2.13
N ILE A 229 -2.73 1.37 -2.41
CA ILE A 229 -3.18 0.10 -3.01
C ILE A 229 -2.58 -0.08 -4.42
N TYR A 230 -2.52 0.97 -5.24
CA TYR A 230 -1.88 0.89 -6.56
C TYR A 230 -0.39 0.54 -6.46
N ASN A 231 0.33 1.16 -5.52
CA ASN A 231 1.75 0.87 -5.27
C ASN A 231 2.01 -0.58 -4.84
N LEU A 232 1.08 -1.21 -4.10
CA LEU A 232 1.12 -2.65 -3.80
C LEU A 232 1.12 -3.50 -5.07
N PHE A 233 0.21 -3.20 -6.01
CA PHE A 233 0.09 -3.98 -7.25
C PHE A 233 1.33 -3.83 -8.15
N VAL A 234 1.89 -2.62 -8.23
CA VAL A 234 3.19 -2.39 -8.87
C VAL A 234 4.29 -3.21 -8.19
N ASN A 235 4.27 -3.34 -6.85
CA ASN A 235 5.23 -4.18 -6.16
C ASN A 235 5.04 -5.68 -6.43
N PHE A 236 3.80 -6.17 -6.46
CA PHE A 236 3.52 -7.57 -6.83
C PHE A 236 4.08 -7.93 -8.22
N VAL A 237 4.03 -7.01 -9.19
CA VAL A 237 4.64 -7.21 -10.50
C VAL A 237 6.17 -7.21 -10.41
N LYS A 238 6.77 -6.24 -9.71
CA LYS A 238 8.23 -6.18 -9.49
C LYS A 238 8.78 -7.45 -8.82
N GLU A 239 8.09 -7.96 -7.80
CA GLU A 239 8.46 -9.17 -7.06
C GLU A 239 8.11 -10.48 -7.79
N ARG A 240 7.43 -10.42 -8.95
CA ARG A 240 6.84 -11.59 -9.65
C ARG A 240 5.94 -12.41 -8.72
N ALA A 241 5.17 -11.74 -7.86
CA ALA A 241 4.37 -12.33 -6.80
C ALA A 241 3.19 -13.18 -7.31
N THR A 242 2.84 -13.14 -8.60
CA THR A 242 1.75 -13.90 -9.24
C THR A 242 1.72 -15.37 -8.81
N LYS A 243 2.86 -16.08 -8.83
CA LYS A 243 2.92 -17.50 -8.42
C LYS A 243 2.61 -17.70 -6.93
N ARG A 244 2.98 -16.74 -6.08
CA ARG A 244 2.65 -16.76 -4.65
C ARG A 244 1.16 -16.51 -4.45
N LEU A 245 0.62 -15.47 -5.10
CA LEU A 245 -0.80 -15.10 -5.04
C LEU A 245 -1.70 -16.26 -5.50
N LEU A 246 -1.36 -16.95 -6.59
CA LEU A 246 -2.08 -18.12 -7.10
C LEU A 246 -2.05 -19.35 -6.17
N ASN A 247 -1.11 -19.43 -5.23
CA ASN A 247 -1.07 -20.51 -4.24
C ASN A 247 -2.03 -20.26 -3.05
N SER A 248 -2.66 -19.08 -2.97
CA SER A 248 -3.64 -18.75 -1.93
C SER A 248 -4.90 -19.59 -2.11
N LYS A 249 -5.30 -20.34 -1.09
CA LYS A 249 -6.50 -21.18 -1.07
C LYS A 249 -7.71 -20.44 -0.49
N ASN A 250 -7.46 -19.39 0.28
CA ASN A 250 -8.44 -18.62 1.03
C ASN A 250 -7.97 -17.15 1.16
N PHE A 251 -8.79 -16.30 1.79
CA PHE A 251 -8.49 -14.89 1.97
C PHE A 251 -7.32 -14.61 2.94
N ASP A 252 -7.10 -15.44 3.95
CA ASP A 252 -6.00 -15.27 4.92
C ASP A 252 -4.63 -15.60 4.33
N ASP A 253 -4.54 -16.61 3.47
CA ASP A 253 -3.33 -16.90 2.68
C ASP A 253 -2.93 -15.67 1.85
N PHE A 254 -3.92 -15.07 1.17
CA PHE A 254 -3.73 -13.82 0.41
C PHE A 254 -3.32 -12.66 1.33
N ARG A 255 -3.99 -12.52 2.48
CA ARG A 255 -3.69 -11.49 3.49
C ARG A 255 -2.25 -11.56 3.97
N ALA A 256 -1.73 -12.78 4.19
CA ALA A 256 -0.34 -12.99 4.58
C ALA A 256 0.65 -12.56 3.47
N ILE A 257 0.33 -12.82 2.20
CA ILE A 257 1.15 -12.37 1.06
C ILE A 257 1.14 -10.85 0.93
N VAL A 258 -0.02 -10.20 1.08
CA VAL A 258 -0.13 -8.73 1.07
C VAL A 258 0.73 -8.10 2.18
N LYS A 259 0.64 -8.63 3.40
CA LYS A 259 1.46 -8.15 4.54
C LYS A 259 2.96 -8.27 4.25
N ASP A 260 3.41 -9.41 3.73
CA ASP A 260 4.83 -9.62 3.39
C ASP A 260 5.33 -8.72 2.25
N SER A 261 4.59 -8.56 1.14
CA SER A 261 5.02 -7.67 0.04
C SER A 261 4.95 -6.18 0.40
N PHE A 262 4.11 -5.78 1.35
CA PHE A 262 4.20 -4.43 1.94
C PHE A 262 5.42 -4.29 2.88
N GLY A 263 5.76 -5.32 3.65
CA GLY A 263 7.01 -5.41 4.44
C GLY A 263 8.30 -5.53 3.60
N ARG A 264 8.19 -5.44 2.27
CA ARG A 264 9.30 -5.35 1.29
C ARG A 264 9.24 -4.08 0.43
N LEU A 265 8.13 -3.34 0.54
CA LEU A 265 8.08 -1.93 0.17
C LEU A 265 8.78 -1.04 1.21
N SER A 266 9.40 -1.62 2.25
CA SER A 266 10.33 -1.06 3.25
C SER A 266 11.80 -1.35 2.93
#